data_AF-A0A9D6UWD0-F1
#
_entry.id   AF-A0A9D6UWD0-F1
#
_cell.length_a   1.000
_cell.length_b   1.000
_cell.length_c   1.000
_cell.angle_alpha   90.00
_cell.angle_beta   90.00
_cell.angle_gamma   90.00
#
_symmetry.space_group_name_H-M   'P 1'
#
loop_
_entity.id
_entity.type
_entity.pdbx_description
1 polymer ?
#
loop_
_entity_poly.entity_id
_entity_poly.type
_entity_poly.pdbx_seq_one_letter_code
_entity_poly.pdbx_strand_id
1 'polypeptide(L)'
;MNSKWMRALLLIALPAGLLCGQQAAASQRELNVVVGKTLVIDSPVEVERVSVADPAVVEAVGVSPLEVLLNGKAAGQTSVIVWQKGGNRLLFDVTVAVRPDKRAENLRREVERELPGQNVSLSMEGETVYLRGTVNSMTDSDRATAIASSLGKEVKLVNLLNVNVPEGEPQILLKVRFANIDRTVSKDLGVNLFSTGSGNTIGRTTTGVYNPPGVTGATINSGSFNLSEALNVFLFRPDLDLGATIKALEAKKLVEMLAEPNVLAANGKEASFLAGGEYPYPVVQGSTGIPMVTIQFREFGVRLNFTPYLTSRGTIRLRVAPEVSALDFANGLTYQGFNIPALATRRVITEIELSDRQSFAIAGLLDNRTTEILSKIPGLGDIPLLGQLFKSRSTQKEKSELLVLVTPEIVRPIPADQTAPSLTYPVPFMKEGSTAAPRTPGTETTGGPPPAKKQSLPVEVLREEKRLEKEQEKTTGAGSATVTRGAIR
;
A
#
# COMPACT_ATOMS: atom_id res chain seq x y z
N MET A 1 -36.20 -15.90 49.22
CA MET A 1 -36.25 -15.80 50.69
C MET A 1 -35.23 -14.75 51.14
N ASN A 2 -35.60 -13.91 52.11
CA ASN A 2 -34.85 -12.82 52.77
C ASN A 2 -34.85 -11.45 52.07
N SER A 3 -35.18 -10.32 52.71
CA SER A 3 -35.86 -10.01 53.99
C SER A 3 -35.88 -8.48 54.09
N LYS A 4 -37.04 -7.84 53.87
CA LYS A 4 -37.77 -7.02 54.87
C LYS A 4 -36.95 -6.57 56.09
N TRP A 5 -36.78 -5.26 56.23
CA TRP A 5 -36.55 -4.50 57.47
C TRP A 5 -37.42 -3.23 57.40
N MET A 6 -38.50 -3.14 58.19
CA MET A 6 -38.64 -2.47 59.51
C MET A 6 -38.88 -0.95 59.37
N ARG A 7 -40.12 -0.46 59.55
CA ARG A 7 -40.89 -0.17 60.80
C ARG A 7 -40.61 1.24 61.37
N ALA A 8 -41.71 2.00 61.56
CA ALA A 8 -41.96 3.18 62.45
C ALA A 8 -42.63 4.30 61.63
N LEU A 9 -43.62 5.07 62.08
CA LEU A 9 -44.24 5.27 63.38
C LEU A 9 -45.65 5.86 63.14
N LEU A 10 -46.58 5.55 64.04
CA LEU A 10 -47.95 6.07 64.08
C LEU A 10 -47.93 7.46 64.74
N LEU A 11 -48.56 8.48 64.13
CA LEU A 11 -48.96 9.70 64.84
C LEU A 11 -50.26 10.24 64.23
N ILE A 12 -51.26 10.33 65.13
CA ILE A 12 -52.64 10.73 64.91
C ILE A 12 -52.71 12.25 64.78
N ALA A 13 -53.33 12.76 63.71
CA ALA A 13 -53.89 14.11 63.67
C ALA A 13 -55.10 14.13 62.72
N LEU A 14 -56.30 14.18 63.29
CA LEU A 14 -57.50 14.60 62.58
C LEU A 14 -57.41 16.10 62.27
N PRO A 15 -57.88 16.52 61.09
CA PRO A 15 -58.92 17.54 61.11
C PRO A 15 -60.10 17.17 60.22
N ALA A 16 -61.29 17.40 60.78
CA ALA A 16 -62.55 17.45 60.05
C ALA A 16 -62.56 18.66 59.11
N GLY A 17 -63.06 18.49 57.88
CA GLY A 17 -63.37 19.63 57.02
C GLY A 17 -63.48 19.29 55.53
N LEU A 18 -64.72 19.39 55.03
CA LEU A 18 -65.13 19.47 53.61
C LEU A 18 -65.01 18.20 52.76
N LEU A 19 -66.13 17.50 52.65
CA LEU A 19 -66.52 16.77 51.45
C LEU A 19 -66.62 17.77 50.28
N CYS A 20 -65.55 17.91 49.52
CA CYS A 20 -65.65 18.33 48.13
C CYS A 20 -65.72 17.04 47.31
N GLY A 21 -66.84 16.81 46.63
CA GLY A 21 -67.04 15.64 45.79
C GLY A 21 -65.95 15.55 44.74
N GLN A 22 -65.09 14.53 44.86
CA GLN A 22 -64.22 14.08 43.79
C GLN A 22 -65.11 13.51 42.70
N GLN A 23 -65.45 14.36 41.73
CA GLN A 23 -66.02 13.95 40.47
C GLN A 23 -64.93 13.12 39.77
N ALA A 24 -65.13 11.80 39.75
CA ALA A 24 -64.27 10.89 39.00
C ALA A 24 -64.19 11.40 37.56
N ALA A 25 -63.00 11.85 37.15
CA ALA A 25 -62.72 12.13 35.76
C ALA A 25 -63.00 10.83 34.99
N ALA A 26 -63.98 10.85 34.09
CA ALA A 26 -64.28 9.73 33.21
C ALA A 26 -62.99 9.43 32.44
N SER A 27 -62.38 8.27 32.72
CA SER A 27 -61.22 7.80 31.97
C SER A 27 -61.62 7.67 30.50
N GLN A 28 -61.01 8.48 29.65
CA GLN A 28 -61.17 8.45 28.20
C GLN A 28 -60.64 7.10 27.70
N ARG A 29 -61.51 6.29 27.07
CA ARG A 29 -61.14 4.95 26.57
C ARG A 29 -61.09 4.98 25.05
N GLU A 30 -59.95 4.62 24.50
CA GLU A 30 -59.76 4.53 23.04
C GLU A 30 -60.34 3.22 22.49
N LEU A 31 -61.12 3.30 21.42
CA LEU A 31 -61.70 2.16 20.70
C LEU A 31 -61.37 2.25 19.22
N ASN A 32 -60.89 1.14 18.65
CA ASN A 32 -60.59 1.04 17.22
C ASN A 32 -61.65 0.18 16.53
N VAL A 33 -62.36 0.76 15.56
CA VAL A 33 -63.40 0.08 14.76
C VAL A 33 -62.99 0.13 13.29
N VAL A 34 -63.35 -0.89 12.51
CA VAL A 34 -63.11 -0.91 11.06
C VAL A 34 -64.41 -0.55 10.34
N VAL A 35 -64.33 0.25 9.28
CA VAL A 35 -65.50 0.57 8.43
C VAL A 35 -66.21 -0.72 7.99
N GLY A 36 -67.53 -0.78 8.22
CA GLY A 36 -68.39 -1.94 7.90
C GLY A 36 -68.34 -3.09 8.91
N LYS A 37 -67.70 -2.91 10.08
CA LYS A 37 -67.77 -3.85 11.20
C LYS A 37 -68.46 -3.23 12.41
N THR A 38 -69.01 -4.12 13.24
CA THR A 38 -69.66 -3.78 14.51
C THR A 38 -68.78 -4.21 15.67
N LEU A 39 -68.65 -3.35 16.68
CA LEU A 39 -68.01 -3.64 17.96
C LEU A 39 -69.08 -3.60 19.06
N VAL A 40 -69.07 -4.59 19.95
CA VAL A 40 -69.98 -4.62 21.12
C VAL A 40 -69.26 -3.98 22.30
N ILE A 41 -69.93 -3.06 22.99
CA ILE A 41 -69.47 -2.46 24.24
C ILE A 41 -70.39 -2.93 25.36
N ASP A 42 -69.81 -3.66 26.31
CA ASP A 42 -70.51 -4.09 27.52
C ASP A 42 -70.43 -3.00 28.59
N SER A 43 -71.59 -2.58 29.08
CA SER A 43 -71.74 -1.62 30.17
C SER A 43 -72.02 -2.37 31.48
N PRO A 44 -71.28 -2.10 32.57
CA PRO A 44 -71.51 -2.75 33.87
C PRO A 44 -72.82 -2.32 34.56
N VAL A 45 -73.46 -1.26 34.06
CA VAL A 45 -74.71 -0.68 34.60
C VAL A 45 -75.65 -0.39 33.44
N GLU A 46 -76.97 -0.48 33.69
CA GLU A 46 -77.99 -0.19 32.68
C GLU A 46 -77.74 1.14 31.95
N VAL A 47 -77.74 1.08 30.63
CA VAL A 47 -77.52 2.23 29.74
C VAL A 47 -78.81 3.01 29.61
N GLU A 48 -78.79 4.27 30.01
CA GLU A 48 -79.93 5.18 29.92
C GLU A 48 -80.00 5.86 28.55
N ARG A 49 -78.84 6.25 28.02
CA ARG A 49 -78.72 6.93 26.73
C ARG A 49 -77.34 6.75 26.15
N VAL A 50 -77.25 6.70 24.81
CA VAL A 50 -75.99 6.79 24.07
C VAL A 50 -76.04 8.00 23.16
N SER A 51 -74.92 8.72 23.05
CA SER A 51 -74.75 9.80 22.07
C SER A 51 -73.44 9.60 21.34
N VAL A 52 -73.48 9.77 20.03
CA VAL A 52 -72.31 9.86 19.17
C VAL A 52 -72.14 11.32 18.76
N ALA A 53 -70.90 11.83 18.77
CA ALA A 53 -70.61 13.18 18.31
C ALA A 53 -70.83 13.35 16.81
N ASP A 54 -70.43 12.34 16.01
CA ASP A 54 -70.64 12.32 14.55
C ASP A 54 -71.28 11.00 14.09
N PRO A 55 -72.60 10.99 13.80
CA PRO A 55 -73.32 9.79 13.36
C PRO A 55 -72.96 9.34 11.93
N ALA A 56 -72.24 10.15 11.14
CA ALA A 56 -71.77 9.75 9.82
C ALA A 56 -70.54 8.82 9.91
N VAL A 57 -69.73 8.95 10.96
CA VAL A 57 -68.51 8.16 11.18
C VAL A 57 -68.84 6.87 11.93
N VAL A 58 -69.63 6.94 13.00
CA VAL A 58 -70.03 5.80 13.82
C VAL A 58 -71.51 5.88 14.17
N GLU A 59 -72.20 4.76 14.18
CA GLU A 59 -73.55 4.66 14.72
C GLU A 59 -73.54 3.77 15.96
N ALA A 60 -74.12 4.26 17.06
CA ALA A 60 -74.24 3.50 18.30
C ALA A 60 -75.70 3.14 18.54
N VAL A 61 -75.97 1.85 18.79
CA VAL A 61 -77.32 1.32 19.03
C VAL A 61 -77.30 0.47 20.29
N GLY A 62 -78.13 0.82 21.28
CA GLY A 62 -78.34 -0.02 22.45
C GLY A 62 -79.22 -1.22 22.07
N VAL A 63 -78.67 -2.43 22.12
CA VAL A 63 -79.40 -3.67 21.78
C VAL A 63 -79.94 -4.36 23.01
N SER A 64 -79.26 -4.21 24.14
CA SER A 64 -79.64 -4.72 25.46
C SER A 64 -79.48 -3.60 26.50
N PRO A 65 -80.18 -3.66 27.66
CA PRO A 65 -79.96 -2.69 28.75
C PRO A 65 -78.48 -2.58 29.17
N LEU A 66 -77.66 -3.59 28.89
CA LEU A 66 -76.24 -3.62 29.26
C LEU A 66 -75.28 -3.58 28.06
N GLU A 67 -75.76 -3.60 26.81
CA GLU A 67 -74.89 -3.70 25.63
C GLU A 67 -75.19 -2.62 24.60
N VAL A 68 -74.12 -2.00 24.09
CA VAL A 68 -74.16 -1.01 23.01
C VAL A 68 -73.37 -1.52 21.82
N LEU A 69 -74.03 -1.66 20.67
CA LEU A 69 -73.38 -1.93 19.40
C LEU A 69 -72.87 -0.65 18.78
N LEU A 70 -71.63 -0.70 18.29
CA LEU A 70 -70.92 0.40 17.67
C LEU A 70 -70.57 0.03 16.23
N ASN A 71 -71.29 0.60 15.27
CA ASN A 71 -71.13 0.35 13.84
C ASN A 71 -70.24 1.42 13.20
N GLY A 72 -69.09 1.03 12.66
CA GLY A 72 -68.25 1.96 11.90
C GLY A 72 -68.80 2.20 10.49
N LYS A 73 -69.24 3.41 10.17
CA LYS A 73 -69.85 3.78 8.87
C LYS A 73 -68.85 4.44 7.92
N ALA A 74 -68.04 5.38 8.40
CA ALA A 74 -67.05 6.10 7.61
C ALA A 74 -65.75 6.25 8.40
N ALA A 75 -64.63 6.44 7.70
CA ALA A 75 -63.34 6.64 8.34
C ALA A 75 -63.26 8.02 9.00
N GLY A 76 -62.77 8.08 10.24
CA GLY A 76 -62.73 9.31 11.02
C GLY A 76 -62.53 9.04 12.50
N GLN A 77 -62.43 10.11 13.28
CA GLN A 77 -62.40 10.06 14.74
C GLN A 77 -63.68 10.69 15.26
N THR A 78 -64.34 10.01 16.20
CA THR A 78 -65.55 10.51 16.84
C THR A 78 -65.63 10.03 18.26
N SER A 79 -66.25 10.81 19.14
CA SER A 79 -66.44 10.43 20.54
C SER A 79 -67.84 9.88 20.76
N VAL A 80 -67.93 8.84 21.58
CA VAL A 80 -69.18 8.20 21.99
C VAL A 80 -69.31 8.28 23.48
N ILE A 81 -70.43 8.82 23.93
CA ILE A 81 -70.74 9.00 25.34
C ILE A 81 -71.90 8.09 25.69
N VAL A 82 -71.69 7.24 26.69
CA VAL A 82 -72.69 6.31 27.22
C VAL A 82 -73.06 6.79 28.62
N TRP A 83 -74.32 7.16 28.82
CA TRP A 83 -74.87 7.51 30.14
C TRP A 83 -75.41 6.26 30.81
N GLN A 84 -74.96 6.05 32.04
CA GLN A 84 -75.36 4.93 32.88
C GLN A 84 -76.35 5.39 33.95
N LYS A 85 -77.25 4.49 34.32
CA LYS A 85 -78.18 4.67 35.45
C LYS A 85 -77.38 4.97 36.73
N GLY A 86 -77.71 6.05 37.42
CA GLY A 86 -76.96 6.54 38.59
C GLY A 86 -76.04 7.74 38.31
N GLY A 87 -76.12 8.34 37.11
CA GLY A 87 -75.48 9.62 36.78
C GLY A 87 -74.02 9.51 36.33
N ASN A 88 -73.50 8.29 36.12
CA ASN A 88 -72.16 8.07 35.60
C ASN A 88 -72.13 8.16 34.06
N ARG A 89 -71.00 8.59 33.49
CA ARG A 89 -70.80 8.70 32.04
C ARG A 89 -69.51 8.02 31.62
N LEU A 90 -69.57 7.18 30.60
CA LEU A 90 -68.41 6.60 29.94
C LEU A 90 -68.15 7.36 28.64
N LEU A 91 -66.93 7.85 28.48
CA LEU A 91 -66.50 8.56 27.28
C LEU A 91 -65.51 7.68 26.52
N PHE A 92 -65.84 7.38 25.27
CA PHE A 92 -65.03 6.59 24.36
C PHE A 92 -64.58 7.46 23.19
N ASP A 93 -63.29 7.44 22.89
CA ASP A 93 -62.77 7.98 21.64
C ASP A 93 -62.68 6.86 20.62
N VAL A 94 -63.48 6.95 19.58
CA VAL A 94 -63.56 5.93 18.54
C VAL A 94 -62.78 6.40 17.32
N THR A 95 -61.75 5.65 16.97
CA THR A 95 -61.06 5.80 15.69
C THR A 95 -61.57 4.72 14.74
N VAL A 96 -62.22 5.16 13.65
CA VAL A 96 -62.67 4.26 12.59
C VAL A 96 -61.61 4.21 11.50
N ALA A 97 -60.89 3.10 11.42
CA ALA A 97 -59.89 2.86 10.40
C ALA A 97 -60.53 2.26 9.13
N VAL A 98 -60.05 2.70 7.96
CA VAL A 98 -60.35 2.03 6.69
C VAL A 98 -59.72 0.63 6.73
N ARG A 99 -60.41 -0.35 6.14
CA ARG A 99 -59.87 -1.71 5.99
C ARG A 99 -58.47 -1.64 5.35
N PRO A 100 -57.43 -2.23 5.96
CA PRO A 100 -56.13 -2.33 5.30
C PRO A 100 -56.30 -3.12 3.99
N ASP A 101 -55.78 -2.59 2.90
CA ASP A 101 -55.90 -3.21 1.59
C ASP A 101 -55.28 -4.60 1.60
N LYS A 102 -56.11 -5.63 1.41
CA LYS A 102 -55.65 -7.03 1.30
C LYS A 102 -54.57 -7.20 0.23
N ARG A 103 -54.55 -6.31 -0.77
CA ARG A 103 -53.56 -6.27 -1.84
C ARG A 103 -52.17 -5.92 -1.32
N ALA A 104 -52.04 -4.85 -0.54
CA ALA A 104 -50.76 -4.42 0.05
C ALA A 104 -50.22 -5.48 1.02
N GLU A 105 -51.11 -6.09 1.80
CA GLU A 105 -50.74 -7.11 2.78
C GLU A 105 -50.27 -8.42 2.10
N ASN A 106 -50.90 -8.82 0.98
CA ASN A 106 -50.41 -9.94 0.18
C ASN A 106 -49.03 -9.65 -0.45
N LEU A 107 -48.83 -8.44 -0.98
CA LEU A 107 -47.55 -8.03 -1.57
C LEU A 107 -46.43 -7.99 -0.55
N ARG A 108 -46.72 -7.47 0.65
CA ARG A 108 -45.75 -7.42 1.74
C ARG A 108 -45.23 -8.82 2.08
N ARG A 109 -46.12 -9.80 2.17
CA ARG A 109 -45.74 -11.20 2.42
C ARG A 109 -44.95 -11.81 1.26
N GLU A 110 -45.25 -11.46 0.02
CA GLU A 110 -44.51 -11.96 -1.14
C GLU A 110 -43.08 -11.37 -1.19
N VAL A 111 -42.94 -10.07 -0.93
CA VAL A 111 -41.63 -9.40 -0.82
C VAL A 111 -40.80 -9.99 0.32
N GLU A 112 -41.40 -10.23 1.48
CA GLU A 112 -40.72 -10.82 2.64
C GLU A 112 -40.30 -12.29 2.39
N ARG A 113 -41.07 -13.02 1.59
CA ARG A 113 -40.77 -14.41 1.20
C ARG A 113 -39.62 -14.49 0.20
N GLU A 114 -39.59 -13.60 -0.79
CA GLU A 114 -38.54 -13.57 -1.83
C GLU A 114 -37.25 -12.90 -1.33
N LEU A 115 -37.32 -12.02 -0.33
CA LEU A 115 -36.18 -11.30 0.25
C LEU A 115 -36.04 -11.58 1.76
N PRO A 116 -35.73 -12.83 2.17
CA PRO A 116 -35.62 -13.19 3.57
C PRO A 116 -34.48 -12.44 4.27
N GLY A 117 -34.77 -11.86 5.43
CA GLY A 117 -33.79 -11.17 6.28
C GLY A 117 -33.33 -9.80 5.78
N GLN A 118 -33.94 -9.26 4.71
CA GLN A 118 -33.69 -7.90 4.24
C GLN A 118 -34.70 -6.93 4.86
N ASN A 119 -34.25 -5.75 5.30
CA ASN A 119 -35.11 -4.73 5.89
C ASN A 119 -35.85 -3.98 4.77
N VAL A 120 -36.81 -4.64 4.13
CA VAL A 120 -37.64 -4.07 3.06
C VAL A 120 -39.06 -3.88 3.58
N SER A 121 -39.54 -2.64 3.52
CA SER A 121 -40.88 -2.26 3.89
C SER A 121 -41.63 -1.74 2.67
N LEU A 122 -42.86 -2.24 2.51
CA LEU A 122 -43.78 -1.80 1.48
C LEU A 122 -44.92 -1.02 2.14
N SER A 123 -45.14 0.21 1.69
CA SER A 123 -46.27 1.04 2.10
C SER A 123 -47.03 1.52 0.87
N MET A 124 -48.36 1.46 0.91
CA MET A 124 -49.23 1.90 -0.17
C MET A 124 -50.06 3.08 0.30
N GLU A 125 -50.07 4.15 -0.48
CA GLU A 125 -50.85 5.36 -0.21
C GLU A 125 -51.65 5.69 -1.47
N GLY A 126 -52.97 5.48 -1.42
CA GLY A 126 -53.83 5.53 -2.60
C GLY A 126 -53.37 4.54 -3.68
N GLU A 127 -53.08 5.05 -4.87
CA GLU A 127 -52.57 4.28 -6.02
C GLU A 127 -51.04 4.28 -6.14
N THR A 128 -50.32 4.77 -5.12
CA THR A 128 -48.86 4.80 -5.13
C THR A 128 -48.27 3.78 -4.16
N VAL A 129 -47.36 2.95 -4.64
CA VAL A 129 -46.59 1.98 -3.84
C VAL A 129 -45.19 2.52 -3.60
N TYR A 130 -44.80 2.61 -2.33
CA TYR A 130 -43.46 2.97 -1.90
C TYR A 130 -42.71 1.75 -1.39
N LEU A 131 -41.56 1.47 -1.99
CA LEU A 131 -40.61 0.48 -1.52
C LEU A 131 -39.50 1.20 -0.75
N ARG A 132 -39.36 0.94 0.56
CA ARG A 132 -38.33 1.56 1.41
C ARG A 132 -37.52 0.50 2.13
N GLY A 133 -36.21 0.67 2.21
CA GLY A 133 -35.38 -0.29 2.91
C GLY A 133 -33.97 -0.37 2.38
N THR A 134 -33.27 -1.42 2.81
CA THR A 134 -31.93 -1.77 2.30
C THR A 134 -31.95 -3.17 1.72
N VAL A 135 -31.42 -3.31 0.50
CA VAL A 135 -31.27 -4.58 -0.22
C VAL A 135 -29.80 -4.90 -0.44
N ASN A 136 -29.44 -6.17 -0.57
CA ASN A 136 -28.02 -6.59 -0.66
C ASN A 136 -27.42 -6.51 -2.07
N SER A 137 -28.26 -6.44 -3.11
CA SER A 137 -27.83 -6.46 -4.50
C SER A 137 -28.79 -5.66 -5.37
N MET A 138 -28.29 -5.16 -6.52
CA MET A 138 -29.13 -4.54 -7.54
C MET A 138 -30.19 -5.52 -8.07
N THR A 139 -29.84 -6.80 -8.21
CA THR A 139 -30.78 -7.85 -8.62
C THR A 139 -31.96 -8.01 -7.67
N ASP A 140 -31.74 -7.77 -6.38
CA ASP A 140 -32.76 -7.91 -5.35
C ASP A 140 -33.71 -6.70 -5.37
N SER A 141 -33.16 -5.50 -5.65
CA SER A 141 -33.95 -4.29 -5.95
C SER A 141 -34.87 -4.52 -7.15
N ASP A 142 -34.34 -5.10 -8.23
CA ASP A 142 -35.12 -5.37 -9.44
C ASP A 142 -36.25 -6.37 -9.19
N ARG A 143 -35.98 -7.43 -8.40
CA ARG A 143 -37.01 -8.38 -7.97
C ARG A 143 -38.10 -7.72 -7.12
N ALA A 144 -37.72 -6.88 -6.14
CA ALA A 144 -38.68 -6.14 -5.32
C ALA A 144 -39.59 -5.24 -6.19
N THR A 145 -38.98 -4.58 -7.18
CA THR A 145 -39.67 -3.71 -8.14
C THR A 145 -40.62 -4.52 -9.04
N ALA A 146 -40.20 -5.72 -9.48
CA ALA A 146 -41.03 -6.63 -10.27
C ALA A 146 -42.25 -7.14 -9.48
N ILE A 147 -42.06 -7.52 -8.22
CA ILE A 147 -43.16 -7.93 -7.33
C ILE A 147 -44.14 -6.76 -7.11
N ALA A 148 -43.62 -5.55 -6.88
CA ALA A 148 -44.47 -4.37 -6.68
C ALA A 148 -45.24 -3.94 -7.95
N SER A 149 -44.67 -4.14 -9.14
CA SER A 149 -45.32 -3.83 -10.43
C SER A 149 -46.37 -4.86 -10.86
N SER A 150 -46.45 -6.03 -10.19
CA SER A 150 -47.51 -7.01 -10.43
C SER A 150 -48.92 -6.53 -10.05
N LEU A 151 -49.04 -5.40 -9.33
CA LEU A 151 -50.30 -4.85 -8.84
C LEU A 151 -51.20 -4.26 -9.96
N GLY A 152 -50.64 -4.04 -11.16
CA GLY A 152 -51.35 -3.52 -12.32
C GLY A 152 -50.72 -2.24 -12.89
N LYS A 153 -50.93 -1.99 -14.18
CA LYS A 153 -50.32 -0.85 -14.93
C LYS A 153 -50.77 0.53 -14.45
N GLU A 154 -51.81 0.60 -13.62
CA GLU A 154 -52.39 1.85 -13.11
C GLU A 154 -51.76 2.30 -11.79
N VAL A 155 -50.91 1.47 -11.16
CA VAL A 155 -50.30 1.76 -9.85
C VAL A 155 -48.94 2.43 -10.06
N LYS A 156 -48.75 3.61 -9.46
CA LYS A 156 -47.49 4.34 -9.52
C LYS A 156 -46.48 3.76 -8.54
N LEU A 157 -45.34 3.28 -9.03
CA LEU A 157 -44.29 2.72 -8.19
C LEU A 157 -43.19 3.75 -7.91
N VAL A 158 -42.85 3.92 -6.64
CA VAL A 158 -41.73 4.74 -6.18
C VAL A 158 -40.72 3.86 -5.46
N ASN A 159 -39.58 3.63 -6.08
CA ASN A 159 -38.48 2.86 -5.50
C ASN A 159 -37.61 3.79 -4.64
N LEU A 160 -37.56 3.52 -3.33
CA LEU A 160 -36.71 4.18 -2.33
C LEU A 160 -35.82 3.14 -1.62
N LEU A 161 -35.46 2.06 -2.31
CA LEU A 161 -34.55 1.04 -1.80
C LEU A 161 -33.11 1.53 -1.92
N ASN A 162 -32.34 1.32 -0.85
CA ASN A 162 -30.89 1.53 -0.84
C ASN A 162 -30.19 0.18 -1.07
N VAL A 163 -29.17 0.15 -1.92
CA VAL A 163 -28.37 -1.06 -2.12
C VAL A 163 -27.17 -1.03 -1.18
N ASN A 164 -26.98 -2.08 -0.39
CA ASN A 164 -25.80 -2.28 0.43
C ASN A 164 -24.63 -2.64 -0.48
N VAL A 165 -23.60 -1.78 -0.52
CA VAL A 165 -22.40 -2.07 -1.29
C VAL A 165 -21.55 -3.04 -0.45
N PRO A 166 -21.25 -4.25 -0.95
CA PRO A 166 -20.42 -5.19 -0.20
C PRO A 166 -19.05 -4.57 0.09
N GLU A 167 -18.46 -4.96 1.22
CA GLU A 167 -17.10 -4.56 1.57
C GLU A 167 -16.13 -4.96 0.44
N GLY A 168 -15.13 -4.12 0.18
CA GLY A 168 -14.15 -4.36 -0.88
C GLY A 168 -13.43 -5.70 -0.70
N GLU A 169 -13.10 -6.35 -1.81
CA GLU A 169 -12.38 -7.62 -1.78
C GLU A 169 -11.09 -7.48 -0.95
N PRO A 170 -10.78 -8.46 -0.07
CA PRO A 170 -9.56 -8.41 0.72
C PRO A 170 -8.34 -8.41 -0.20
N GLN A 171 -7.38 -7.55 0.13
CA GLN A 171 -6.11 -7.46 -0.58
C GLN A 171 -5.04 -8.20 0.21
N ILE A 172 -4.13 -8.87 -0.50
CA ILE A 172 -3.05 -9.64 0.07
C ILE A 172 -1.74 -9.00 -0.38
N LEU A 173 -0.96 -8.55 0.60
CA LEU A 173 0.42 -8.13 0.42
C LEU A 173 1.32 -9.35 0.59
N LEU A 174 2.18 -9.62 -0.39
CA LEU A 174 3.18 -10.66 -0.33
C LEU A 174 4.56 -10.04 -0.09
N LYS A 175 5.22 -10.46 1.00
CA LYS A 175 6.62 -10.14 1.28
C LYS A 175 7.46 -11.37 1.00
N VAL A 176 8.41 -11.27 0.09
CA VAL A 176 9.39 -12.34 -0.18
C VAL A 176 10.76 -11.86 0.26
N ARG A 177 11.57 -12.75 0.84
CA ARG A 177 12.95 -12.46 1.25
C ARG A 177 13.87 -13.48 0.63
N PHE A 178 14.80 -13.02 -0.19
CA PHE A 178 15.88 -13.80 -0.76
C PHE A 178 17.17 -13.46 -0.03
N ALA A 179 17.72 -14.42 0.70
CA ALA A 179 19.04 -14.30 1.29
C ALA A 179 19.99 -15.26 0.58
N ASN A 180 21.02 -14.72 -0.06
CA ASN A 180 22.10 -15.49 -0.66
C ASN A 180 23.43 -15.09 -0.05
N ILE A 181 24.22 -16.05 0.41
CA ILE A 181 25.52 -15.86 1.02
C ILE A 181 26.54 -16.73 0.29
N ASP A 182 27.49 -16.09 -0.39
CA ASP A 182 28.57 -16.75 -1.11
C ASP A 182 29.89 -16.48 -0.39
N ARG A 183 30.57 -17.55 0.05
CA ARG A 183 31.84 -17.51 0.77
C ARG A 183 32.90 -18.26 -0.02
N THR A 184 33.98 -17.57 -0.38
CA THR A 184 35.14 -18.19 -1.04
C THR A 184 36.38 -17.98 -0.18
N VAL A 185 37.11 -19.05 0.10
CA VAL A 185 38.40 -19.01 0.79
C VAL A 185 39.44 -19.70 -0.10
N SER A 186 40.45 -18.96 -0.55
CA SER A 186 41.62 -19.52 -1.23
C SER A 186 42.81 -19.54 -0.27
N LYS A 187 43.55 -20.65 -0.25
CA LYS A 187 44.81 -20.79 0.47
C LYS A 187 45.85 -21.31 -0.50
N ASP A 188 46.82 -20.46 -0.79
CA ASP A 188 47.94 -20.77 -1.67
C ASP A 188 49.21 -20.84 -0.86
N LEU A 189 49.84 -22.02 -0.82
CA LEU A 189 51.16 -22.24 -0.27
C LEU A 189 52.06 -22.78 -1.37
N GLY A 190 53.21 -22.19 -1.59
CA GLY A 190 54.18 -22.78 -2.50
C GLY A 190 55.57 -22.20 -2.39
N VAL A 191 56.52 -22.98 -2.86
CA VAL A 191 57.93 -22.62 -2.92
C VAL A 191 58.38 -22.71 -4.36
N ASN A 192 59.11 -21.70 -4.82
CA ASN A 192 59.84 -21.77 -6.08
C ASN A 192 61.33 -21.54 -5.79
N LEU A 193 62.18 -22.18 -6.59
CA LEU A 193 63.63 -21.98 -6.52
C LEU A 193 64.11 -21.40 -7.84
N PHE A 194 65.08 -20.50 -7.76
CA PHE A 194 65.70 -19.91 -8.94
C PHE A 194 67.21 -19.80 -8.70
N SER A 195 67.97 -19.93 -9.78
CA SER A 195 69.43 -19.77 -9.79
C SER A 195 69.80 -18.64 -10.72
N THR A 196 70.71 -17.77 -10.27
CA THR A 196 71.21 -16.60 -11.00
C THR A 196 72.38 -16.90 -11.93
N GLY A 197 72.80 -18.17 -12.04
CA GLY A 197 73.81 -18.57 -13.01
C GLY A 197 75.07 -19.22 -12.45
N SER A 198 74.99 -19.98 -11.35
CA SER A 198 76.10 -20.86 -10.94
C SER A 198 76.52 -21.75 -12.13
N GLY A 199 77.74 -21.59 -12.63
CA GLY A 199 78.23 -22.32 -13.82
C GLY A 199 77.68 -21.83 -15.16
N ASN A 200 77.32 -20.54 -15.28
CA ASN A 200 76.77 -19.92 -16.50
C ASN A 200 75.40 -20.48 -16.96
N THR A 201 74.66 -21.15 -16.07
CA THR A 201 73.35 -21.73 -16.36
C THR A 201 72.28 -21.12 -15.45
N ILE A 202 71.39 -20.32 -16.02
CA ILE A 202 70.23 -19.78 -15.30
C ILE A 202 69.17 -20.86 -15.23
N GLY A 203 68.74 -21.21 -14.02
CA GLY A 203 67.76 -22.27 -13.78
C GLY A 203 66.60 -21.75 -12.95
N ARG A 204 65.37 -22.14 -13.29
CA ARG A 204 64.18 -21.81 -12.49
C ARG A 204 63.35 -23.07 -12.38
N THR A 205 62.94 -23.41 -11.17
CA THR A 205 61.98 -24.48 -10.93
C THR A 205 60.76 -23.88 -10.25
N THR A 206 59.60 -24.24 -10.79
CA THR A 206 58.31 -23.81 -10.28
C THR A 206 57.46 -25.02 -9.98
N THR A 207 56.67 -24.88 -8.94
CA THR A 207 55.62 -25.84 -8.58
C THR A 207 54.28 -25.43 -9.21
N GLY A 208 54.23 -24.50 -10.16
CA GLY A 208 53.07 -24.21 -11.01
C GLY A 208 51.92 -23.41 -10.37
N VAL A 209 51.97 -23.12 -9.07
CA VAL A 209 50.93 -22.31 -8.37
C VAL A 209 51.12 -20.81 -8.56
N TYR A 210 52.37 -20.35 -8.73
CA TYR A 210 52.70 -18.97 -9.06
C TYR A 210 54.04 -18.91 -9.78
N ASN A 211 54.22 -17.86 -10.59
CA ASN A 211 55.43 -17.70 -11.38
C ASN A 211 56.64 -17.37 -10.47
N PRO A 212 57.80 -18.04 -10.64
CA PRO A 212 59.02 -17.65 -9.95
C PRO A 212 59.45 -16.24 -10.40
N PRO A 213 60.28 -15.51 -9.63
CA PRO A 213 60.85 -14.23 -10.08
C PRO A 213 61.62 -14.38 -11.38
N GLY A 214 61.41 -13.45 -12.32
CA GLY A 214 62.10 -13.40 -13.61
C GLY A 214 63.50 -12.83 -13.47
N VAL A 215 64.50 -13.53 -14.00
CA VAL A 215 65.84 -12.96 -14.20
C VAL A 215 65.93 -12.61 -15.68
N THR A 216 65.87 -11.31 -15.99
CA THR A 216 65.97 -10.79 -17.37
C THR A 216 67.29 -10.06 -17.57
N GLY A 217 68.00 -10.41 -18.65
CA GLY A 217 69.24 -9.73 -19.06
C GLY A 217 70.45 -10.00 -18.17
N ALA A 218 70.61 -11.21 -17.64
CA ALA A 218 71.78 -11.58 -16.83
C ALA A 218 73.07 -11.53 -17.68
N THR A 219 73.77 -10.40 -17.60
CA THR A 219 75.19 -10.29 -17.98
C THR A 219 76.01 -10.43 -16.69
N ILE A 220 77.29 -10.82 -16.80
CA ILE A 220 78.18 -11.31 -15.72
C ILE A 220 78.32 -10.38 -14.49
N ASN A 221 77.72 -9.17 -14.46
CA ASN A 221 77.61 -8.32 -13.26
C ASN A 221 76.35 -7.41 -13.25
N SER A 222 75.31 -7.74 -14.02
CA SER A 222 74.08 -6.95 -14.09
C SER A 222 72.92 -7.84 -14.54
N GLY A 223 71.99 -8.12 -13.62
CA GLY A 223 70.74 -8.82 -13.89
C GLY A 223 69.58 -8.02 -13.32
N SER A 224 68.55 -7.78 -14.14
CA SER A 224 67.30 -7.19 -13.68
C SER A 224 66.39 -8.29 -13.13
N PHE A 225 65.90 -8.12 -11.91
CA PHE A 225 64.89 -9.01 -11.34
C PHE A 225 63.51 -8.40 -11.58
N ASN A 226 62.65 -9.12 -12.29
CA ASN A 226 61.25 -8.78 -12.41
C ASN A 226 60.46 -9.56 -11.35
N LEU A 227 59.86 -8.82 -10.42
CA LEU A 227 58.99 -9.38 -9.40
C LEU A 227 57.53 -9.22 -9.85
N SER A 228 56.91 -10.34 -10.21
CA SER A 228 55.50 -10.37 -10.63
C SER A 228 54.51 -10.22 -9.48
N GLU A 229 54.92 -10.51 -8.24
CA GLU A 229 54.07 -10.39 -7.05
C GLU A 229 54.87 -9.91 -5.81
N ALA A 230 54.40 -8.84 -5.17
CA ALA A 230 55.08 -8.19 -4.04
C ALA A 230 54.90 -8.88 -2.67
N LEU A 231 53.97 -9.83 -2.56
CA LEU A 231 53.62 -10.51 -1.29
C LEU A 231 54.44 -11.77 -1.01
N ASN A 232 55.47 -12.04 -1.82
CA ASN A 232 56.31 -13.22 -1.67
C ASN A 232 57.48 -12.94 -0.72
N VAL A 233 57.79 -13.90 0.15
CA VAL A 233 59.01 -13.86 0.96
C VAL A 233 60.16 -14.35 0.08
N PHE A 234 61.19 -13.52 -0.05
CA PHE A 234 62.36 -13.78 -0.88
C PHE A 234 63.57 -14.11 -0.02
N LEU A 235 64.22 -15.22 -0.33
CA LEU A 235 65.45 -15.66 0.29
C LEU A 235 66.48 -15.85 -0.82
N PHE A 236 67.64 -15.19 -0.71
CA PHE A 236 68.71 -15.34 -1.69
C PHE A 236 70.04 -15.56 -1.00
N ARG A 237 70.79 -16.54 -1.51
CA ARG A 237 72.11 -16.92 -1.05
C ARG A 237 73.13 -16.59 -2.15
N PRO A 238 73.85 -15.46 -2.04
CA PRO A 238 74.80 -15.03 -3.07
C PRO A 238 75.99 -15.98 -3.27
N ASP A 239 76.33 -16.77 -2.24
CA ASP A 239 77.42 -17.75 -2.26
C ASP A 239 77.16 -18.96 -3.15
N LEU A 240 75.88 -19.29 -3.39
CA LEU A 240 75.44 -20.44 -4.18
C LEU A 240 74.70 -20.03 -5.46
N ASP A 241 74.59 -18.73 -5.73
CA ASP A 241 73.72 -18.17 -6.78
C ASP A 241 72.29 -18.76 -6.73
N LEU A 242 71.79 -19.09 -5.54
CA LEU A 242 70.54 -19.80 -5.33
C LEU A 242 69.58 -18.95 -4.51
N GLY A 243 68.36 -18.81 -5.00
CA GLY A 243 67.29 -18.19 -4.26
C GLY A 243 66.02 -19.02 -4.22
N ALA A 244 65.21 -18.73 -3.22
CA ALA A 244 63.92 -19.32 -2.97
C ALA A 244 62.89 -18.21 -2.77
N THR A 245 61.71 -18.40 -3.34
CA THR A 245 60.54 -17.61 -2.98
C THR A 245 59.51 -18.48 -2.30
N ILE A 246 58.92 -17.96 -1.25
CA ILE A 246 57.85 -18.62 -0.50
C ILE A 246 56.61 -17.72 -0.60
N LYS A 247 55.52 -18.29 -1.10
CA LYS A 247 54.19 -17.67 -1.11
C LYS A 247 53.31 -18.42 -0.13
N ALA A 248 52.71 -17.68 0.80
CA ALA A 248 51.70 -18.18 1.73
C ALA A 248 50.58 -17.14 1.79
N LEU A 249 49.59 -17.29 0.91
CA LEU A 249 48.49 -16.33 0.73
C LEU A 249 47.18 -16.98 1.14
N GLU A 250 46.43 -16.32 2.03
CA GLU A 250 45.04 -16.67 2.33
C GLU A 250 44.13 -15.52 1.89
N ALA A 251 43.24 -15.78 0.93
CA ALA A 251 42.27 -14.82 0.44
C ALA A 251 40.85 -15.25 0.84
N LYS A 252 40.09 -14.36 1.48
CA LYS A 252 38.70 -14.59 1.86
C LYS A 252 37.80 -13.60 1.13
N LYS A 253 36.76 -14.10 0.47
CA LYS A 253 35.70 -13.31 -0.17
C LYS A 253 34.36 -13.72 0.44
N LEU A 254 33.56 -12.74 0.83
CA LEU A 254 32.20 -12.92 1.32
C LEU A 254 31.32 -11.97 0.52
N VAL A 255 30.29 -12.50 -0.11
CA VAL A 255 29.26 -11.74 -0.80
C VAL A 255 27.92 -12.11 -0.19
N GLU A 256 27.17 -11.11 0.25
CA GLU A 256 25.82 -11.26 0.77
C GLU A 256 24.87 -10.48 -0.13
N MET A 257 23.80 -11.14 -0.56
CA MET A 257 22.73 -10.52 -1.34
C MET A 257 21.40 -10.75 -0.61
N LEU A 258 20.74 -9.64 -0.26
CA LEU A 258 19.39 -9.64 0.30
C LEU A 258 18.45 -8.89 -0.65
N ALA A 259 17.41 -9.56 -1.12
CA ALA A 259 16.34 -8.93 -1.90
C ALA A 259 14.99 -9.15 -1.21
N GLU A 260 14.24 -8.07 -1.00
CA GLU A 260 12.94 -8.10 -0.31
C GLU A 260 11.82 -7.47 -1.16
N PRO A 261 11.35 -8.13 -2.24
CA PRO A 261 10.23 -7.60 -3.02
C PRO A 261 8.91 -7.70 -2.24
N ASN A 262 8.10 -6.66 -2.35
CA ASN A 262 6.78 -6.53 -1.74
C ASN A 262 5.74 -6.13 -2.78
N VAL A 263 4.69 -6.95 -2.94
CA VAL A 263 3.69 -6.74 -3.99
C VAL A 263 2.31 -7.06 -3.47
N LEU A 264 1.34 -6.23 -3.82
CA LEU A 264 -0.05 -6.37 -3.43
C LEU A 264 -0.87 -6.96 -4.57
N ALA A 265 -1.79 -7.86 -4.24
CA ALA A 265 -2.76 -8.42 -5.18
C ALA A 265 -4.14 -8.52 -4.54
N ALA A 266 -5.19 -8.39 -5.35
CA ALA A 266 -6.55 -8.72 -4.95
C ALA A 266 -6.74 -10.24 -4.85
N ASN A 267 -7.72 -10.67 -4.07
CA ASN A 267 -8.04 -12.09 -3.93
C ASN A 267 -8.36 -12.75 -5.29
N GLY A 268 -7.64 -13.81 -5.63
CA GLY A 268 -7.81 -14.54 -6.89
C GLY A 268 -7.25 -13.86 -8.13
N LYS A 269 -6.54 -12.73 -8.00
CA LYS A 269 -5.90 -12.01 -9.12
C LYS A 269 -4.40 -12.21 -9.10
N GLU A 270 -3.82 -12.46 -10.27
CA GLU A 270 -2.37 -12.54 -10.41
C GLU A 270 -1.77 -11.13 -10.34
N ALA A 271 -0.65 -11.01 -9.62
CA ALA A 271 0.20 -9.84 -9.65
C ALA A 271 1.61 -10.23 -10.07
N SER A 272 2.22 -9.37 -10.87
CA SER A 272 3.61 -9.47 -11.30
C SER A 272 4.36 -8.20 -10.93
N PHE A 273 5.62 -8.38 -10.56
CA PHE A 273 6.54 -7.30 -10.24
C PHE A 273 7.90 -7.64 -10.82
N LEU A 274 8.52 -6.65 -11.46
CA LEU A 274 9.86 -6.73 -11.98
C LEU A 274 10.61 -5.47 -11.55
N ALA A 275 11.71 -5.65 -10.82
CA ALA A 275 12.67 -4.61 -10.53
C ALA A 275 14.02 -5.04 -11.09
N GLY A 276 14.47 -4.36 -12.14
CA GLY A 276 15.65 -4.78 -12.89
C GLY A 276 15.86 -3.98 -14.16
N GLY A 277 16.55 -4.57 -15.11
CA GLY A 277 16.80 -3.98 -16.42
C GLY A 277 16.83 -5.05 -17.50
N GLU A 278 17.10 -4.62 -18.72
CA GLU A 278 17.32 -5.51 -19.85
C GLU A 278 18.78 -5.41 -20.29
N TYR A 279 19.39 -6.56 -20.59
CA TYR A 279 20.73 -6.57 -21.19
C TYR A 279 20.66 -7.11 -22.62
N PRO A 280 21.46 -6.55 -23.54
CA PRO A 280 21.52 -6.99 -24.92
C PRO A 280 22.29 -8.31 -25.03
N TYR A 281 21.69 -9.29 -25.71
CA TYR A 281 22.25 -10.60 -26.03
C TYR A 281 22.34 -10.75 -27.56
N PRO A 282 23.55 -10.82 -28.15
CA PRO A 282 23.70 -10.98 -29.59
C PRO A 282 23.40 -12.42 -30.01
N VAL A 283 22.51 -12.59 -30.99
CA VAL A 283 22.24 -13.86 -31.65
C VAL A 283 22.77 -13.80 -33.08
N VAL A 284 23.57 -14.79 -33.46
CA VAL A 284 24.02 -14.96 -34.85
C VAL A 284 22.93 -15.70 -35.62
N GLN A 285 22.38 -15.07 -36.66
CA GLN A 285 21.51 -15.77 -37.60
C GLN A 285 22.34 -16.35 -38.73
N GLY A 286 22.31 -17.67 -38.88
CA GLY A 286 23.04 -18.38 -39.92
C GLY A 286 22.50 -18.01 -41.30
N SER A 287 23.30 -17.26 -42.05
CA SER A 287 23.09 -16.99 -43.47
C SER A 287 24.41 -17.29 -44.19
N THR A 288 24.34 -17.88 -45.39
CA THR A 288 25.49 -18.12 -46.26
C THR A 288 26.13 -16.77 -46.66
N GLY A 289 27.09 -16.30 -45.87
CA GLY A 289 27.72 -14.99 -46.01
C GLY A 289 28.23 -14.43 -44.67
N ILE A 290 28.32 -13.10 -44.56
CA ILE A 290 28.67 -12.42 -43.29
C ILE A 290 27.54 -12.72 -42.28
N PRO A 291 27.85 -13.32 -41.11
CA PRO A 291 26.83 -13.63 -40.12
C PRO A 291 26.19 -12.33 -39.62
N MET A 292 24.90 -12.14 -39.89
CA MET A 292 24.14 -11.03 -39.32
C MET A 292 23.97 -11.28 -37.82
N VAL A 293 24.36 -10.28 -37.02
CA VAL A 293 24.18 -10.29 -35.57
C VAL A 293 22.93 -9.48 -35.24
N THR A 294 21.91 -10.14 -34.70
CA THR A 294 20.72 -9.46 -34.16
C THR A 294 20.87 -9.33 -32.65
N ILE A 295 20.49 -8.19 -32.08
CA ILE A 295 20.51 -7.98 -30.63
C ILE A 295 19.12 -8.33 -30.08
N GLN A 296 19.05 -9.29 -29.16
CA GLN A 296 17.85 -9.62 -28.40
C GLN A 296 18.00 -9.11 -26.96
N PHE A 297 16.97 -8.49 -26.41
CA PHE A 297 17.00 -8.03 -25.02
C PHE A 297 16.47 -9.12 -24.08
N ARG A 298 17.19 -9.37 -22.99
CA ARG A 298 16.75 -10.27 -21.91
C ARG A 298 16.68 -9.50 -20.61
N GLU A 299 15.55 -9.59 -19.94
CA GLU A 299 15.34 -9.01 -18.61
C GLU A 299 16.20 -9.75 -17.56
N PHE A 300 16.69 -9.00 -16.59
CA PHE A 300 17.32 -9.49 -15.38
C PHE A 300 16.94 -8.61 -14.18
N GLY A 301 17.11 -9.13 -12.97
CA GLY A 301 16.73 -8.48 -11.72
C GLY A 301 15.85 -9.37 -10.84
N VAL A 302 15.05 -8.73 -10.00
CA VAL A 302 14.12 -9.39 -9.07
C VAL A 302 12.74 -9.41 -9.71
N ARG A 303 12.21 -10.62 -9.94
CA ARG A 303 10.86 -10.83 -10.46
C ARG A 303 10.03 -11.60 -9.43
N LEU A 304 8.81 -11.16 -9.21
CA LEU A 304 7.84 -11.84 -8.34
C LEU A 304 6.52 -11.94 -9.06
N ASN A 305 6.11 -13.18 -9.36
CA ASN A 305 4.76 -13.48 -9.82
C ASN A 305 4.04 -14.28 -8.74
N PHE A 306 2.83 -13.87 -8.38
CA PHE A 306 2.03 -14.63 -7.44
C PHE A 306 0.53 -14.47 -7.65
N THR A 307 -0.22 -15.46 -7.19
CA THR A 307 -1.69 -15.45 -7.19
C THR A 307 -2.16 -15.89 -5.81
N PRO A 308 -2.77 -14.99 -5.01
CA PRO A 308 -3.33 -15.35 -3.72
C PRO A 308 -4.79 -15.79 -3.82
N TYR A 309 -5.21 -16.66 -2.90
CA TYR A 309 -6.58 -17.06 -2.71
C TYR A 309 -6.88 -17.21 -1.21
N LEU A 310 -7.81 -16.41 -0.68
CA LEU A 310 -8.28 -16.48 0.69
C LEU A 310 -9.27 -17.65 0.83
N THR A 311 -8.95 -18.61 1.68
CA THR A 311 -9.82 -19.76 1.96
C THR A 311 -10.89 -19.40 2.99
N SER A 312 -11.98 -20.18 3.03
CA SER A 312 -13.02 -20.03 4.07
C SER A 312 -12.50 -20.29 5.50
N ARG A 313 -11.31 -20.87 5.65
CA ARG A 313 -10.66 -21.11 6.95
C ARG A 313 -9.88 -19.91 7.46
N GLY A 314 -9.78 -18.83 6.67
CA GLY A 314 -8.97 -17.65 7.01
C GLY A 314 -7.49 -17.81 6.70
N THR A 315 -7.10 -18.88 6.01
CA THR A 315 -5.75 -19.09 5.47
C THR A 315 -5.65 -18.57 4.04
N ILE A 316 -4.42 -18.33 3.59
CA ILE A 316 -4.11 -17.76 2.29
C ILE A 316 -3.34 -18.82 1.50
N ARG A 317 -4.00 -19.36 0.47
CA ARG A 317 -3.37 -20.23 -0.51
C ARG A 317 -2.67 -19.36 -1.55
N LEU A 318 -1.40 -19.64 -1.80
CA LEU A 318 -0.52 -18.82 -2.63
C LEU A 318 0.14 -19.71 -3.66
N ARG A 319 -0.03 -19.38 -4.94
CA ARG A 319 0.90 -19.83 -5.98
C ARG A 319 1.96 -18.75 -6.14
N VAL A 320 3.22 -19.08 -5.89
CA VAL A 320 4.32 -18.10 -5.86
C VAL A 320 5.46 -18.57 -6.76
N ALA A 321 5.94 -17.66 -7.59
CA ALA A 321 7.04 -17.88 -8.53
C ALA A 321 8.05 -16.73 -8.45
N PRO A 322 8.85 -16.66 -7.38
CA PRO A 322 9.82 -15.60 -7.22
C PRO A 322 11.15 -15.98 -7.89
N GLU A 323 11.81 -14.99 -8.46
CA GLU A 323 13.04 -15.14 -9.24
C GLU A 323 13.99 -13.98 -8.96
N VAL A 324 15.28 -14.30 -8.81
CA VAL A 324 16.36 -13.32 -8.74
C VAL A 324 17.38 -13.68 -9.78
N SER A 325 17.72 -12.72 -10.62
CA SER A 325 18.72 -12.86 -11.68
C SER A 325 19.73 -11.72 -11.62
N ALA A 326 21.01 -12.06 -11.75
CA ALA A 326 22.12 -11.11 -11.77
C ALA A 326 23.04 -11.41 -12.95
N LEU A 327 23.65 -10.36 -13.50
CA LEU A 327 24.66 -10.48 -14.56
C LEU A 327 25.96 -11.04 -13.96
N ASP A 328 26.47 -12.11 -14.56
CA ASP A 328 27.72 -12.76 -14.20
C ASP A 328 28.75 -12.54 -15.32
N PHE A 329 29.65 -11.59 -15.10
CA PHE A 329 30.72 -11.27 -16.05
C PHE A 329 31.90 -12.25 -15.99
N ALA A 330 32.01 -13.08 -14.94
CA ALA A 330 33.11 -14.03 -14.79
C ALA A 330 32.92 -15.27 -15.66
N ASN A 331 31.67 -15.71 -15.82
CA ASN A 331 31.30 -16.85 -16.67
C ASN A 331 30.72 -16.41 -18.04
N GLY A 332 31.00 -15.18 -18.46
CA GLY A 332 30.52 -14.60 -19.72
C GLY A 332 31.26 -15.08 -20.97
N LEU A 333 30.63 -14.93 -22.13
CA LEU A 333 31.23 -15.21 -23.44
C LEU A 333 31.86 -13.93 -23.99
N THR A 334 33.16 -13.95 -24.28
CA THR A 334 33.81 -12.85 -25.02
C THR A 334 33.78 -13.16 -26.52
N TYR A 335 33.08 -12.32 -27.31
CA TYR A 335 33.00 -12.45 -28.77
C TYR A 335 33.34 -11.12 -29.44
N GLN A 336 34.35 -11.11 -30.31
CA GLN A 336 34.78 -9.92 -31.06
C GLN A 336 35.03 -8.67 -30.18
N GLY A 337 35.55 -8.86 -28.96
CA GLY A 337 35.82 -7.78 -28.00
C GLY A 337 34.63 -7.36 -27.13
N PHE A 338 33.43 -7.89 -27.37
CA PHE A 338 32.27 -7.70 -26.49
C PHE A 338 32.21 -8.81 -25.44
N ASN A 339 32.13 -8.44 -24.15
CA ASN A 339 31.88 -9.39 -23.07
C ASN A 339 30.37 -9.51 -22.84
N ILE A 340 29.81 -10.66 -23.17
CA ILE A 340 28.39 -11.00 -22.97
C ILE A 340 28.30 -11.74 -21.63
N PRO A 341 27.77 -11.11 -20.56
CA PRO A 341 27.68 -11.77 -19.26
C PRO A 341 26.73 -12.98 -19.31
N ALA A 342 27.05 -14.01 -18.53
CA ALA A 342 26.08 -15.06 -18.22
C ALA A 342 25.01 -14.53 -17.26
N LEU A 343 23.89 -15.25 -17.13
CA LEU A 343 22.82 -14.89 -16.22
C LEU A 343 22.76 -15.88 -15.05
N ALA A 344 23.14 -15.43 -13.86
CA ALA A 344 23.00 -16.21 -12.64
C ALA A 344 21.55 -16.09 -12.14
N THR A 345 20.72 -17.09 -12.46
CA THR A 345 19.28 -17.09 -12.16
C THR A 345 18.94 -18.05 -11.03
N ARG A 346 18.18 -17.59 -10.05
CA ARG A 346 17.62 -18.38 -8.96
C ARG A 346 16.10 -18.24 -9.01
N ARG A 347 15.38 -19.34 -9.26
CA ARG A 347 13.92 -19.34 -9.41
C ARG A 347 13.33 -20.53 -8.67
N VAL A 348 12.20 -20.32 -8.01
CA VAL A 348 11.36 -21.37 -7.42
C VAL A 348 9.92 -21.17 -7.88
N ILE A 349 9.16 -22.25 -8.04
CA ILE A 349 7.71 -22.20 -8.30
C ILE A 349 7.06 -23.19 -7.36
N THR A 350 6.19 -22.71 -6.50
CA THR A 350 5.51 -23.57 -5.53
C THR A 350 4.11 -23.05 -5.19
N GLU A 351 3.32 -23.91 -4.56
CA GLU A 351 2.01 -23.59 -4.03
C GLU A 351 1.98 -23.93 -2.54
N ILE A 352 1.61 -22.96 -1.71
CA ILE A 352 1.65 -23.07 -0.24
C ILE A 352 0.37 -22.48 0.36
N GLU A 353 0.01 -22.90 1.56
CA GLU A 353 -1.09 -22.34 2.33
C GLU A 353 -0.56 -21.83 3.67
N LEU A 354 -0.76 -20.54 3.94
CA LEU A 354 -0.20 -19.85 5.11
C LEU A 354 -1.26 -19.00 5.80
N SER A 355 -1.14 -18.82 7.11
CA SER A 355 -1.98 -17.88 7.84
C SER A 355 -1.52 -16.43 7.63
N ASP A 356 -2.34 -15.46 8.01
CA ASP A 356 -1.94 -14.04 8.00
C ASP A 356 -0.64 -13.83 8.80
N ARG A 357 0.32 -13.12 8.19
CA ARG A 357 1.66 -12.82 8.75
C ARG A 357 2.54 -14.03 9.09
N GLN A 358 2.18 -15.23 8.63
CA GLN A 358 2.98 -16.43 8.85
C GLN A 358 4.10 -16.52 7.81
N SER A 359 5.36 -16.53 8.26
CA SER A 359 6.50 -16.76 7.38
C SER A 359 6.75 -18.25 7.14
N PHE A 360 7.08 -18.61 5.89
CA PHE A 360 7.46 -19.96 5.53
C PHE A 360 8.64 -19.97 4.55
N ALA A 361 9.61 -20.85 4.81
CA ALA A 361 10.75 -21.06 3.92
C ALA A 361 10.32 -21.98 2.77
N ILE A 362 10.31 -21.45 1.54
CA ILE A 362 9.83 -22.18 0.36
C ILE A 362 10.96 -22.86 -0.42
N ALA A 363 12.20 -22.42 -0.22
CA ALA A 363 13.38 -23.00 -0.84
C ALA A 363 14.62 -22.76 0.01
N GLY A 364 15.57 -23.70 -0.06
CA GLY A 364 16.89 -23.58 0.52
C GLY A 364 17.91 -24.38 -0.28
N LEU A 365 19.14 -23.87 -0.41
CA LEU A 365 20.27 -24.57 -1.01
C LEU A 365 21.51 -24.32 -0.16
N LEU A 366 22.28 -25.37 0.09
CA LEU A 366 23.62 -25.31 0.66
C LEU A 366 24.55 -26.06 -0.28
N ASP A 367 25.44 -25.33 -0.95
CA ASP A 367 26.49 -25.89 -1.78
C ASP A 367 27.85 -25.67 -1.11
N ASN A 368 28.71 -26.68 -1.13
CA ASN A 368 30.03 -26.64 -0.54
C ASN A 368 31.02 -27.38 -1.44
N ARG A 369 31.83 -26.61 -2.16
CA ARG A 369 32.84 -27.11 -3.08
C ARG A 369 34.23 -26.88 -2.52
N THR A 370 35.07 -27.92 -2.54
CA THR A 370 36.49 -27.80 -2.21
C THR A 370 37.30 -28.35 -3.37
N THR A 371 38.15 -27.50 -3.95
CA THR A 371 39.10 -27.85 -5.00
C THR A 371 40.50 -27.75 -4.41
N GLU A 372 41.27 -28.83 -4.49
CA GLU A 372 42.65 -28.87 -4.03
C GLU A 372 43.57 -29.27 -5.19
N ILE A 373 44.54 -28.41 -5.50
CA ILE A 373 45.57 -28.63 -6.50
C ILE A 373 46.90 -28.76 -5.77
N LEU A 374 47.51 -29.94 -5.87
CA LEU A 374 48.82 -30.24 -5.29
C LEU A 374 49.82 -30.45 -6.42
N SER A 375 50.86 -29.62 -6.44
CA SER A 375 51.99 -29.77 -7.35
C SER A 375 53.25 -30.05 -6.56
N LYS A 376 54.13 -30.91 -7.07
CA LYS A 376 55.36 -31.30 -6.40
C LYS A 376 56.50 -31.51 -7.38
N ILE A 377 57.73 -31.28 -6.94
CA ILE A 377 58.91 -31.69 -7.69
C ILE A 377 59.07 -33.22 -7.53
N PRO A 378 59.10 -34.00 -8.62
CA PRO A 378 59.26 -35.44 -8.52
C PRO A 378 60.58 -35.80 -7.82
N GLY A 379 60.57 -36.82 -6.96
CA GLY A 379 61.70 -37.19 -6.11
C GLY A 379 61.80 -36.33 -4.85
N LEU A 380 62.15 -35.05 -4.97
CA LEU A 380 62.38 -34.16 -3.81
C LEU A 380 61.12 -33.89 -2.97
N GLY A 381 59.94 -33.89 -3.61
CA GLY A 381 58.67 -33.73 -2.91
C GLY A 381 58.28 -34.93 -2.04
N ASP A 382 58.84 -36.12 -2.28
CA ASP A 382 58.43 -37.32 -1.55
C ASP A 382 59.26 -37.60 -0.29
N ILE A 383 60.28 -36.77 -0.02
CA ILE A 383 61.13 -36.87 1.18
C ILE A 383 60.30 -36.51 2.43
N PRO A 384 60.29 -37.35 3.48
CA PRO A 384 59.65 -37.01 4.76
C PRO A 384 60.23 -35.74 5.36
N LEU A 385 59.39 -34.91 6.01
CA LEU A 385 59.74 -33.62 6.64
C LEU A 385 60.20 -32.52 5.66
N LEU A 386 61.17 -32.80 4.78
CA LEU A 386 61.75 -31.84 3.83
C LEU A 386 60.94 -31.68 2.53
N GLY A 387 60.15 -32.69 2.15
CA GLY A 387 59.37 -32.68 0.91
C GLY A 387 58.30 -31.58 0.87
N GLN A 388 57.89 -31.03 2.02
CA GLN A 388 56.95 -29.90 2.09
C GLN A 388 57.54 -28.62 1.48
N LEU A 389 58.87 -28.46 1.49
CA LEU A 389 59.56 -27.33 0.85
C LEU A 389 59.61 -27.46 -0.68
N PHE A 390 59.27 -28.63 -1.21
CA PHE A 390 59.28 -28.93 -2.65
C PHE A 390 57.86 -29.25 -3.18
N LYS A 391 56.84 -28.85 -2.41
CA LYS A 391 55.41 -28.94 -2.77
C LYS A 391 54.80 -27.54 -2.82
N SER A 392 53.80 -27.39 -3.67
CA SER A 392 52.83 -26.31 -3.55
C SER A 392 51.42 -26.87 -3.53
N ARG A 393 50.58 -26.20 -2.76
CA ARG A 393 49.19 -26.54 -2.53
C ARG A 393 48.36 -25.28 -2.72
N SER A 394 47.41 -25.35 -3.64
CA SER A 394 46.34 -24.37 -3.78
C SER A 394 45.04 -25.04 -3.35
N THR A 395 44.39 -24.49 -2.33
CA THR A 395 43.11 -25.00 -1.83
C THR A 395 42.06 -23.90 -1.93
N GLN A 396 41.05 -24.12 -2.74
CA GLN A 396 39.92 -23.22 -2.93
C GLN A 396 38.67 -23.88 -2.33
N LYS A 397 38.05 -23.20 -1.34
CA LYS A 397 36.80 -23.60 -0.72
C LYS A 397 35.72 -22.58 -1.05
N GLU A 398 34.62 -23.04 -1.61
CA GLU A 398 33.45 -22.25 -1.97
C GLU A 398 32.24 -22.79 -1.22
N LYS A 399 31.50 -21.90 -0.55
CA LYS A 399 30.23 -22.21 0.09
C LYS A 399 29.18 -21.24 -0.40
N SER A 400 28.05 -21.75 -0.88
CA SER A 400 26.90 -20.95 -1.30
C SER A 400 25.68 -21.37 -0.50
N GLU A 401 25.02 -20.40 0.11
CA GLU A 401 23.84 -20.60 0.95
C GLU A 401 22.70 -19.72 0.41
N LEU A 402 21.59 -20.34 0.01
CA LEU A 402 20.38 -19.65 -0.45
C LEU A 402 19.22 -20.02 0.46
N LEU A 403 18.45 -19.01 0.86
CA LEU A 403 17.18 -19.18 1.57
C LEU A 403 16.12 -18.24 0.98
N VAL A 404 14.94 -18.78 0.71
CA VAL A 404 13.80 -18.01 0.20
C VAL A 404 12.64 -18.12 1.19
N LEU A 405 12.24 -17.00 1.77
CA LEU A 405 11.12 -16.92 2.70
C LEU A 405 9.97 -16.13 2.09
N VAL A 406 8.74 -16.54 2.40
CA VAL A 406 7.52 -15.88 1.96
C VAL A 406 6.64 -15.60 3.18
N THR A 407 6.06 -14.40 3.24
CA THR A 407 5.14 -13.97 4.30
C THR A 407 3.98 -13.21 3.68
N PRO A 408 2.75 -13.76 3.67
CA PRO A 408 1.57 -13.03 3.24
C PRO A 408 1.01 -12.17 4.38
N GLU A 409 0.36 -11.08 4.02
CA GLU A 409 -0.33 -10.20 4.95
C GLU A 409 -1.66 -9.72 4.32
N ILE A 410 -2.75 -9.85 5.07
CA ILE A 410 -4.05 -9.30 4.67
C ILE A 410 -4.04 -7.80 4.99
N VAL A 411 -4.19 -6.98 3.96
CA VAL A 411 -4.17 -5.52 4.08
C VAL A 411 -5.51 -4.95 3.67
N ARG A 412 -5.89 -3.84 4.32
CA ARG A 412 -7.10 -3.08 3.99
C ARG A 412 -6.70 -1.72 3.40
N PRO A 413 -7.49 -1.18 2.47
CA PRO A 413 -7.31 0.20 2.01
C PRO A 413 -7.36 1.18 3.18
N ILE A 414 -6.54 2.22 3.12
CA ILE A 414 -6.57 3.31 4.10
C ILE A 414 -7.87 4.10 3.87
N PRO A 415 -8.68 4.35 4.92
CA PRO A 415 -9.86 5.20 4.84
C PRO A 415 -9.53 6.61 4.32
N ALA A 416 -10.41 7.23 3.54
CA ALA A 416 -10.16 8.53 2.90
C ALA A 416 -9.90 9.69 3.88
N ASP A 417 -10.33 9.53 5.14
CA ASP A 417 -10.12 10.44 6.27
C ASP A 417 -8.76 10.29 6.95
N GLN A 418 -7.97 9.28 6.59
CA GLN A 418 -6.64 9.04 7.15
C GLN A 418 -5.53 9.48 6.21
N THR A 419 -4.49 10.10 6.76
CA THR A 419 -3.32 10.55 6.00
C THR A 419 -2.51 9.35 5.52
N ALA A 420 -2.24 9.28 4.21
CA ALA A 420 -1.39 8.25 3.64
C ALA A 420 0.03 8.29 4.28
N PRO A 421 0.69 7.14 4.46
CA PRO A 421 2.05 7.10 4.99
C PRO A 421 2.99 7.92 4.09
N SER A 422 3.66 8.91 4.66
CA SER A 422 4.63 9.72 3.93
C SER A 422 5.86 8.88 3.59
N LEU A 423 6.31 8.94 2.34
CA LEU A 423 7.63 8.43 1.98
C LEU A 423 8.68 9.21 2.79
N THR A 424 9.57 8.49 3.47
CA THR A 424 10.77 9.11 4.04
C THR A 424 11.69 9.45 2.88
N TYR A 425 11.57 10.67 2.37
CA TYR A 425 12.52 11.17 1.40
C TYR A 425 13.88 11.32 2.09
N PRO A 426 14.99 10.88 1.47
CA PRO A 426 16.30 11.29 1.94
C PRO A 426 16.31 12.81 2.00
N VAL A 427 16.74 13.36 3.14
CA VAL A 427 16.81 14.81 3.32
C VAL A 427 17.49 15.42 2.09
N PRO A 428 16.90 16.46 1.46
CA PRO A 428 17.54 17.10 0.33
C PRO A 428 18.94 17.54 0.77
N PHE A 429 19.96 17.12 0.03
CA PHE A 429 21.38 17.32 0.38
C PHE A 429 21.77 18.80 0.50
N MET A 430 20.89 19.69 0.03
CA MET A 430 21.00 21.13 0.16
C MET A 430 19.66 21.65 0.67
N LYS A 431 19.67 22.40 1.78
CA LYS A 431 18.56 23.33 2.07
C LYS A 431 18.39 24.16 0.80
N GLU A 432 17.19 24.18 0.20
CA GLU A 432 16.90 25.11 -0.89
C GLU A 432 17.36 26.50 -0.42
N GLY A 433 18.42 27.01 -1.03
CA GLY A 433 18.82 28.39 -0.85
C GLY A 433 17.64 29.27 -1.25
N SER A 434 17.48 30.40 -0.55
CA SER A 434 16.39 31.34 -0.80
C SER A 434 16.12 31.49 -2.30
N THR A 435 14.87 31.26 -2.71
CA THR A 435 14.39 31.46 -4.08
C THR A 435 14.41 32.94 -4.50
N ALA A 436 14.83 33.85 -3.62
CA ALA A 436 15.09 35.23 -3.94
C ALA A 436 16.42 35.34 -4.69
N ALA A 437 16.35 35.78 -5.95
CA ALA A 437 17.54 36.20 -6.69
C ALA A 437 18.33 37.24 -5.86
N PRO A 438 19.66 37.13 -5.76
CA PRO A 438 20.46 38.11 -5.03
C PRO A 438 20.26 39.49 -5.65
N ARG A 439 19.64 40.39 -4.88
CA ARG A 439 19.49 41.81 -5.24
C ARG A 439 20.50 42.63 -4.44
N THR A 440 21.04 43.68 -5.04
CA THR A 440 21.81 44.68 -4.29
C THR A 440 20.93 45.27 -3.20
N PRO A 441 21.45 45.46 -1.96
CA PRO A 441 20.64 45.94 -0.85
C PRO A 441 20.00 47.29 -1.20
N GLY A 442 18.68 47.39 -1.05
CA GLY A 442 17.93 48.63 -1.29
C GLY A 442 18.28 49.72 -0.27
N THR A 443 17.72 50.91 -0.46
CA THR A 443 17.91 52.07 0.44
C THR A 443 17.38 51.79 1.85
N GLU A 444 16.50 50.80 2.01
CA GLU A 444 16.09 50.27 3.31
C GLU A 444 17.24 49.63 4.11
N THR A 445 18.27 49.14 3.43
CA THR A 445 19.44 48.47 4.03
C THR A 445 20.73 49.29 3.97
N THR A 446 20.89 50.15 2.98
CA THR A 446 22.07 51.04 2.83
C THR A 446 21.92 52.38 3.54
N GLY A 447 20.71 52.72 4.00
CA GLY A 447 20.41 54.00 4.61
C GLY A 447 20.37 55.14 3.59
N GLY A 448 19.78 56.28 3.98
CA GLY A 448 19.78 57.49 3.16
C GLY A 448 21.19 58.04 2.96
N PRO A 449 21.46 58.75 1.85
CA PRO A 449 22.77 59.34 1.58
C PRO A 449 23.20 60.25 2.75
N PRO A 450 24.48 60.20 3.18
CA PRO A 450 24.96 61.01 4.29
C PRO A 450 24.71 62.50 4.01
N PRO A 451 24.37 63.31 5.04
CA PRO A 451 24.09 64.73 4.85
C PRO A 451 25.30 65.39 4.18
N ALA A 452 25.09 65.94 2.98
CA ALA A 452 26.14 66.59 2.22
C ALA A 452 26.77 67.69 3.08
N LYS A 453 28.07 67.56 3.40
CA LYS A 453 28.85 68.66 3.97
C LYS A 453 28.72 69.83 3.00
N LYS A 454 28.14 70.94 3.43
CA LYS A 454 28.05 72.19 2.66
C LYS A 454 29.48 72.71 2.44
N GLN A 455 30.16 72.20 1.43
CA GLN A 455 31.38 72.80 0.90
C GLN A 455 30.91 74.02 0.10
N SER A 456 31.01 75.21 0.71
CA SER A 456 30.85 76.44 -0.04
C SER A 456 32.06 76.58 -0.96
N LEU A 457 31.88 76.25 -2.24
CA LEU A 457 32.87 76.58 -3.26
C LEU A 457 32.91 78.12 -3.42
N PRO A 458 34.11 78.74 -3.49
CA PRO A 458 34.24 80.15 -3.83
C PRO A 458 33.59 80.44 -5.19
N VAL A 459 32.95 81.61 -5.32
CA VAL A 459 32.15 82.00 -6.49
C VAL A 459 32.99 82.01 -7.77
N GLU A 460 34.30 82.18 -7.64
CA GLU A 460 35.28 82.16 -8.73
C GLU A 460 35.32 80.80 -9.43
N VAL A 461 35.33 79.69 -8.69
CA VAL A 461 35.40 78.33 -9.25
C VAL A 461 34.10 77.98 -9.99
N LEU A 462 32.95 78.39 -9.45
CA LEU A 462 31.64 78.22 -10.10
C LEU A 462 31.49 79.08 -11.37
N ARG A 463 32.14 80.25 -11.42
CA ARG A 463 32.15 81.07 -12.64
C ARG A 463 33.02 80.44 -13.73
N GLU A 464 34.09 79.77 -13.34
CA GLU A 464 34.99 79.07 -14.24
C GLU A 464 34.33 77.79 -14.81
N GLU A 465 33.65 77.00 -13.96
CA GLU A 465 32.82 75.87 -14.42
C GLU A 465 31.68 76.30 -15.35
N LYS A 466 30.94 77.36 -15.01
CA LYS A 466 29.88 77.89 -15.91
C LYS A 466 30.42 78.48 -17.20
N ARG A 467 31.66 78.99 -17.19
CA ARG A 467 32.31 79.47 -18.40
C ARG A 467 32.75 78.30 -19.28
N LEU A 468 33.25 77.21 -18.69
CA LEU A 468 33.60 75.96 -19.37
C LEU A 468 32.37 75.24 -19.93
N GLU A 469 31.25 75.22 -19.19
CA GLU A 469 29.96 74.71 -19.70
C GLU A 469 29.44 75.57 -20.86
N LYS A 470 29.54 76.91 -20.78
CA LYS A 470 29.17 77.80 -21.88
C LYS A 470 30.09 77.67 -23.10
N GLU A 471 31.38 77.39 -22.90
CA GLU A 471 32.32 77.10 -23.98
C GLU A 471 31.99 75.74 -24.63
N GLN A 472 31.58 74.73 -23.84
CA GLN A 472 31.11 73.43 -24.35
C GLN A 472 29.76 73.52 -25.08
N GLU A 473 28.80 74.30 -24.59
CA GLU A 473 27.51 74.54 -25.29
C GLU A 473 27.70 75.29 -26.63
N LYS A 474 28.66 76.22 -26.71
CA LYS A 474 28.94 76.96 -27.96
C LYS A 474 29.55 76.06 -29.05
N THR A 475 30.30 75.03 -28.67
CA THR A 475 30.85 74.04 -29.62
C THR A 475 29.82 73.06 -30.16
N THR A 476 28.66 72.90 -29.51
CA THR A 476 27.61 71.95 -29.93
C THR A 476 26.53 72.59 -30.83
N GLY A 477 26.49 73.92 -30.96
CA GLY A 477 25.44 74.66 -31.68
C GLY A 477 25.70 75.06 -33.15
N ALA A 478 26.88 74.79 -33.73
CA ALA A 478 27.25 75.29 -35.07
C ALA A 478 27.38 74.21 -36.18
N GLY A 479 26.81 73.02 -35.97
CA GLY A 479 26.95 71.87 -36.89
C GLY A 479 25.63 71.28 -37.38
N SER A 480 24.69 72.11 -37.85
CA SER A 480 23.48 71.62 -38.54
C SER A 480 23.14 72.50 -39.74
N ALA A 481 23.75 72.21 -40.88
CA ALA A 481 23.22 72.57 -42.19
C ALA A 481 23.75 71.59 -43.26
N THR A 482 22.81 70.96 -43.97
CA THR A 482 22.88 70.70 -45.43
C THR A 482 23.46 69.35 -45.91
N VAL A 483 22.51 68.49 -46.35
CA VAL A 483 22.48 67.74 -47.64
C VAL A 483 22.93 66.27 -47.70
N THR A 484 21.90 65.41 -47.73
CA THR A 484 21.51 64.43 -48.76
C THR A 484 22.51 64.01 -49.86
N ARG A 485 22.79 62.70 -49.93
CA ARG A 485 23.05 61.77 -51.09
C ARG A 485 23.97 60.67 -50.54
N GLY A 486 23.76 59.37 -50.68
CA GLY A 486 23.26 58.58 -51.80
C GLY A 486 24.29 57.45 -52.04
N ALA A 487 23.81 56.28 -52.50
CA ALA A 487 24.55 55.15 -53.09
C ALA A 487 25.21 54.09 -52.17
N ILE A 488 24.55 52.93 -52.10
CA ILE A 488 24.98 51.64 -52.65
C ILE A 488 26.50 51.35 -52.63
N ARG A 489 26.89 50.36 -51.82
CA ARG A 489 27.43 49.08 -52.32
C ARG A 489 27.28 47.97 -51.29
#